data_AF-A0A445MIL0-F1
#
_entry.id   AF-A0A445MIL0-F1
#
_cell.length_a   1.000
_cell.length_b   1.000
_cell.length_c   1.000
_cell.angle_alpha   90.00
_cell.angle_beta   90.00
_cell.angle_gamma   90.00
#
_symmetry.space_group_name_H-M   'P 1'
#
loop_
_entity.id
_entity.type
_entity.pdbx_description
1 polymer ?
#
loop_
_entity_poly.entity_id
_entity_poly.type
_entity_poly.pdbx_seq_one_letter_code
_entity_poly.pdbx_strand_id
1 'polypeptide(L)'
;MEGEHVGPFNLGNPGEFTMLELARVVQDTIDPSAKIEFRSNTEDDPHKRKPDITRAKELLGWEPKISLRQGLPLMVSDFRKRIFGDHSDSNPTATGTVTEST
;
A
#
# COMPACT_ATOMS: atom_id res chain seq x y z
N MET A 1 0.20 26.18 -19.81
CA MET A 1 1.03 25.24 -19.02
C MET A 1 2.34 25.13 -19.76
N GLU A 2 3.32 25.96 -19.40
CA GLU A 2 4.64 25.94 -20.02
C GLU A 2 5.58 25.20 -19.09
N GLY A 3 5.90 23.95 -19.43
CA GLY A 3 7.00 23.20 -18.83
C GLY A 3 8.04 22.93 -19.91
N GLU A 4 9.30 22.78 -19.52
CA GLU A 4 10.42 22.51 -20.44
C GLU A 4 10.20 21.25 -21.29
N HIS A 5 9.35 20.33 -20.82
CA HIS A 5 8.94 19.13 -21.54
C HIS A 5 7.42 19.07 -21.70
N VAL A 6 6.96 18.88 -22.94
CA VAL A 6 5.54 18.80 -23.30
C VAL A 6 5.12 17.34 -23.52
N GLY A 7 3.88 17.03 -23.13
CA GLY A 7 3.25 15.72 -23.29
C GLY A 7 3.30 14.83 -22.04
N PRO A 8 2.68 13.64 -22.10
CA PRO A 8 2.55 12.77 -20.93
C PRO A 8 3.87 12.11 -20.56
N PHE A 9 4.03 11.87 -19.26
CA PHE A 9 5.09 11.06 -18.67
C PHE A 9 4.49 9.83 -18.02
N ASN A 10 5.01 8.65 -18.35
CA ASN A 10 4.68 7.43 -17.63
C ASN A 10 5.44 7.42 -16.30
N LEU A 11 4.71 7.31 -15.19
CA LEU A 11 5.28 7.12 -13.87
C LEU A 11 4.80 5.77 -13.33
N GLY A 12 5.74 4.86 -13.10
CA GLY A 12 5.43 3.56 -12.53
C GLY A 12 6.68 2.73 -12.34
N ASN A 13 6.49 1.50 -11.87
CA ASN A 13 7.58 0.55 -11.69
C ASN A 13 7.74 -0.30 -12.96
N PRO A 14 8.89 -0.24 -13.67
CA PRO A 14 9.14 -1.09 -14.83
C PRO A 14 9.50 -2.53 -14.43
N GLY A 15 9.75 -2.79 -13.14
CA GLY A 15 9.99 -4.12 -12.59
C GLY A 15 8.74 -4.98 -12.72
N GLU A 16 8.87 -6.08 -13.45
CA GLU A 16 7.77 -7.02 -13.69
C GLU A 16 7.72 -8.10 -12.62
N PHE A 17 6.50 -8.50 -12.29
CA PHE A 17 6.20 -9.69 -11.51
C PHE A 17 4.83 -10.20 -11.93
N THR A 18 4.65 -11.52 -11.83
CA THR A 18 3.37 -12.18 -12.03
C THR A 18 2.43 -11.91 -10.85
N MET A 19 1.13 -12.10 -11.06
CA MET A 19 0.15 -12.02 -9.97
C MET A 19 0.42 -13.04 -8.85
N LEU A 20 0.99 -14.21 -9.20
CA LEU A 20 1.36 -15.23 -8.22
C LEU A 20 2.57 -14.78 -7.38
N GLU A 21 3.57 -14.13 -7.98
CA GLU A 21 4.71 -13.56 -7.24
C GLU A 21 4.26 -12.44 -6.31
N LEU A 22 3.37 -11.55 -6.78
CA LEU A 22 2.77 -10.52 -5.93
C LEU A 22 2.03 -11.17 -4.75
N ALA A 23 1.16 -12.14 -5.01
CA ALA A 23 0.39 -12.82 -3.97
C ALA A 23 1.29 -13.49 -2.91
N ARG A 24 2.39 -14.13 -3.34
CA ARG A 24 3.38 -14.72 -2.43
C ARG A 24 4.09 -13.66 -1.57
N VAL A 25 4.53 -12.55 -2.18
CA VAL A 25 5.15 -11.46 -1.41
C VAL A 25 4.19 -10.89 -0.37
N VAL A 26 2.90 -10.76 -0.72
CA VAL A 26 1.84 -10.31 0.20
C VAL A 26 1.62 -11.32 1.32
N GLN A 27 1.47 -12.61 0.99
CA GLN A 27 1.34 -13.70 1.96
C GLN A 27 2.51 -13.69 2.95
N ASP A 28 3.75 -13.72 2.47
CA ASP A 28 4.96 -13.71 3.31
C ASP A 28 5.04 -12.47 4.24
N THR A 29 4.56 -11.32 3.77
CA THR A 29 4.68 -10.05 4.50
C THR A 29 3.55 -9.84 5.51
N ILE A 30 2.33 -10.30 5.21
CA ILE A 30 1.14 -10.01 6.00
C ILE A 30 0.77 -11.19 6.91
N ASP A 31 0.59 -12.35 6.30
CA ASP A 31 0.17 -13.59 6.97
C ASP A 31 0.61 -14.81 6.15
N PRO A 32 1.70 -15.49 6.56
CA PRO A 32 2.19 -16.68 5.88
C PRO A 32 1.18 -17.85 5.83
N SER A 33 0.13 -17.83 6.66
CA SER A 33 -0.91 -18.85 6.69
C SER A 33 -2.08 -18.58 5.73
N ALA A 34 -2.15 -17.39 5.14
CA ALA A 34 -3.20 -17.03 4.19
C ALA A 34 -3.21 -17.97 2.98
N LYS A 35 -4.39 -18.35 2.48
CA LYS A 35 -4.53 -19.21 1.31
C LYS A 35 -4.52 -18.39 0.02
N ILE A 36 -3.72 -18.79 -0.96
CA ILE A 36 -3.78 -18.24 -2.33
C ILE A 36 -4.85 -19.02 -3.11
N GLU A 37 -5.83 -18.31 -3.68
CA GLU A 37 -6.88 -18.88 -4.53
C GLU A 37 -6.76 -18.38 -5.97
N PHE A 38 -6.92 -19.30 -6.93
CA PHE A 38 -6.89 -18.97 -8.35
C PHE A 38 -8.30 -18.76 -8.88
N ARG A 39 -8.50 -17.67 -9.62
CA ARG A 39 -9.76 -17.35 -10.29
C ARG A 39 -9.49 -17.02 -11.76
N SER A 40 -10.50 -17.18 -12.60
CA SER A 40 -10.44 -16.75 -13.99
C SER A 40 -10.21 -15.25 -14.08
N ASN A 41 -9.38 -14.82 -15.04
CA ASN A 41 -9.16 -13.40 -15.31
C ASN A 41 -10.45 -12.75 -15.86
N THR A 42 -10.62 -11.45 -15.65
CA THR A 42 -11.67 -10.69 -16.33
C THR A 42 -11.24 -10.36 -17.76
N GLU A 43 -12.20 -10.28 -18.69
CA GLU A 43 -11.90 -10.02 -20.12
C GLU A 43 -11.14 -8.70 -20.33
N ASP A 44 -11.42 -7.68 -19.51
CA ASP A 44 -10.81 -6.35 -19.63
C ASP A 44 -9.43 -6.22 -18.98
N ASP A 45 -8.95 -7.24 -18.25
CA ASP A 45 -7.69 -7.11 -17.51
C ASP A 45 -6.48 -7.39 -18.41
N PRO A 46 -5.58 -6.41 -18.62
CA PRO A 46 -4.41 -6.60 -19.47
C PRO A 46 -3.46 -7.62 -18.83
N HIS A 47 -3.04 -8.60 -19.64
CA HIS A 47 -2.14 -9.68 -19.23
C HIS A 47 -0.76 -9.20 -18.74
N LYS A 48 -0.35 -7.98 -19.10
CA LYS A 48 0.95 -7.40 -18.75
C LYS A 48 0.82 -5.89 -18.55
N ARG A 49 1.41 -5.39 -17.47
CA ARG A 49 1.51 -3.95 -17.17
C ARG A 49 2.98 -3.61 -16.92
N LYS A 50 3.64 -3.02 -17.92
CA LYS A 50 5.04 -2.58 -17.83
C LYS A 50 5.16 -1.18 -18.44
N PRO A 51 5.19 -0.12 -17.61
CA PRO A 51 5.35 1.24 -18.13
C PRO A 51 6.76 1.43 -18.68
N ASP A 52 6.87 2.00 -19.89
CA ASP A 52 8.13 2.57 -20.36
C ASP A 52 8.33 3.94 -19.70
N ILE A 53 9.32 4.02 -18.81
CA ILE A 53 9.65 5.22 -18.03
C ILE A 53 10.89 5.97 -18.55
N THR A 54 11.36 5.68 -19.76
CA THR A 54 12.57 6.27 -20.35
C THR A 54 12.53 7.79 -20.30
N ARG A 55 11.42 8.42 -20.72
CA ARG A 55 11.25 9.88 -20.65
C ARG A 55 11.34 10.44 -19.23
N ALA A 56 10.77 9.76 -18.25
CA ALA A 56 10.81 10.23 -16.86
C ALA A 56 12.23 10.14 -16.28
N LYS A 57 12.99 9.11 -16.66
CA LYS A 57 14.40 8.97 -16.26
C LYS A 57 15.28 10.05 -16.89
N GLU A 58 15.21 10.21 -18.20
CA GLU A 58 16.12 11.07 -18.96
C GLU A 58 15.83 12.55 -18.75
N LEU A 59 14.55 12.94 -18.71
CA LEU A 59 14.14 14.34 -18.71
C LEU A 59 13.85 14.88 -17.31
N LEU A 60 13.40 14.01 -16.38
CA LEU A 60 13.05 14.43 -15.02
C LEU A 60 14.04 13.91 -13.97
N GLY A 61 15.00 13.06 -14.34
CA GLY A 61 15.85 12.36 -13.38
C GLY A 61 15.05 11.47 -12.42
N TRP A 62 13.83 11.07 -12.81
CA TRP A 62 12.91 10.35 -11.95
C TRP A 62 12.93 8.84 -12.24
N GLU A 63 12.99 8.06 -11.16
CA GLU A 63 12.73 6.63 -11.19
C GLU A 63 12.25 6.13 -9.81
N PRO A 64 11.50 5.02 -9.74
CA PRO A 64 11.09 4.43 -8.47
C PRO A 64 12.31 3.93 -7.69
N LYS A 65 12.45 4.39 -6.44
CA LYS A 65 13.58 4.03 -5.55
C LYS A 65 13.23 2.94 -4.54
N ILE A 66 11.95 2.71 -4.29
CA ILE A 66 11.44 1.76 -3.30
C ILE A 66 10.89 0.55 -4.04
N SER A 67 11.48 -0.61 -3.78
CA SER A 67 10.98 -1.90 -4.31
C SER A 67 9.69 -2.33 -3.59
N LEU A 68 8.94 -3.25 -4.19
CA LEU A 68 7.74 -3.83 -3.56
C LEU A 68 8.04 -4.42 -2.17
N ARG A 69 9.15 -5.16 -2.04
CA ARG A 69 9.56 -5.78 -0.76
C ARG A 69 9.91 -4.77 0.32
N GLN A 70 10.36 -3.57 -0.05
CA GLN A 70 10.63 -2.48 0.88
C GLN A 70 9.37 -1.67 1.21
N GLY A 71 8.52 -1.41 0.22
CA GLY A 71 7.32 -0.57 0.39
C GLY A 71 6.17 -1.28 1.08
N LEU A 72 5.98 -2.58 0.82
CA LEU A 72 4.84 -3.33 1.34
C LEU A 72 4.81 -3.39 2.89
N PRO A 73 5.92 -3.62 3.62
CA PRO A 73 5.93 -3.54 5.08
C PRO A 73 5.52 -2.15 5.62
N LEU A 74 5.88 -1.07 4.93
CA LEU A 74 5.50 0.29 5.33
C LEU A 74 3.98 0.48 5.22
N MET A 75 3.39 0.01 4.13
CA MET A 75 1.93 -0.01 3.95
C MET A 75 1.26 -0.85 5.05
N VAL A 76 1.77 -2.05 5.35
CA VAL A 76 1.19 -2.92 6.40
C VAL A 76 1.20 -2.23 7.76
N SER A 77 2.32 -1.59 8.13
CA SER A 77 2.42 -0.84 9.39
C SER A 77 1.37 0.27 9.49
N ASP A 78 1.25 1.07 8.43
CA ASP A 78 0.29 2.17 8.35
C ASP A 78 -1.18 1.67 8.37
N PHE A 79 -1.50 0.58 7.68
CA PHE A 79 -2.83 -0.03 7.72
C PHE A 79 -3.16 -0.62 9.10
N ARG A 80 -2.20 -1.29 9.76
CA ARG A 80 -2.40 -1.80 11.13
C ARG A 80 -2.73 -0.67 12.08
N LYS A 81 -2.03 0.47 11.96
CA LYS A 81 -2.32 1.66 12.76
C LYS A 81 -3.73 2.19 12.48
N ARG A 82 -4.12 2.36 11.22
CA ARG A 82 -5.43 2.95 10.88
C ARG A 82 -6.63 2.05 11.21
N ILE A 83 -6.44 0.73 11.16
CA ILE A 83 -7.53 -0.24 11.41
C ILE A 83 -7.65 -0.59 12.89
N PHE A 84 -6.54 -0.70 13.63
CA PHE A 84 -6.52 -1.15 15.02
C PHE A 84 -6.12 -0.07 16.02
N GLY A 85 -5.47 1.00 15.58
CA GLY A 85 -4.97 2.10 16.39
C GLY A 85 -5.90 3.31 16.36
N ASP A 86 -7.05 3.19 17.03
CA ASP A 86 -7.76 4.25 17.78
C ASP A 86 -8.98 3.65 18.51
N HIS A 87 -8.72 2.69 19.42
CA HIS A 87 -9.72 2.20 20.39
C HIS A 87 -9.40 2.61 21.84
N SER A 88 -8.41 3.47 22.07
CA SER A 88 -8.25 4.15 23.35
C SER A 88 -8.73 5.59 23.19
N ASP A 89 -9.99 5.86 23.52
CA ASP A 89 -10.41 7.04 24.28
C ASP A 89 -11.94 7.22 24.23
N SER A 90 -12.63 6.39 25.02
CA SER A 90 -13.93 6.76 25.59
C SER A 90 -14.07 6.22 27.00
N ASN A 91 -13.19 6.65 27.91
CA ASN A 91 -13.60 6.76 29.30
C ASN A 91 -12.79 7.79 30.10
N PRO A 92 -13.27 9.04 30.25
CA PRO A 92 -12.91 9.85 31.39
C PRO A 92 -13.94 9.59 32.51
N THR A 93 -13.50 8.82 33.49
CA THR A 93 -13.79 8.91 34.92
C THR A 93 -14.81 9.97 35.37
N ALA A 94 -15.87 9.53 36.04
CA ALA A 94 -16.55 10.34 37.06
C ALA A 94 -16.54 9.58 38.40
N THR A 95 -15.44 9.71 39.12
CA THR A 95 -15.36 9.42 40.55
C THR A 95 -16.13 10.52 41.27
N GLY A 96 -17.31 10.20 41.78
CA GLY A 96 -18.08 11.05 42.68
C GLY A 96 -18.23 10.34 44.02
N THR A 97 -17.38 10.69 44.97
CA THR A 97 -17.58 10.41 46.39
C THR A 97 -18.85 11.11 46.88
N VAL A 98 -19.80 10.37 47.46
CA VAL A 98 -20.81 10.93 48.36
C VAL A 98 -20.84 10.11 49.64
N THR A 99 -20.37 10.76 50.70
CA THR A 99 -20.60 10.43 52.10
C THR A 99 -22.03 10.79 52.50
N GLU A 100 -22.75 9.90 53.19
CA GLU A 100 -23.75 10.18 54.26
C GLU A 100 -24.30 8.82 54.76
N SER A 101 -23.99 8.38 55.99
CA SER A 101 -24.68 8.68 57.26
C SER A 101 -26.10 8.11 57.36
N THR A 102 -26.26 6.91 57.93
CA THR A 102 -27.04 6.57 59.16
C THR A 102 -27.06 5.06 59.35
#